data_AF-A0A317I719-F1
#
_entry.id   AF-A0A317I719-F1
#
_cell.length_a   1.000
_cell.length_b   1.000
_cell.length_c   1.000
_cell.angle_alpha   90.00
_cell.angle_beta   90.00
_cell.angle_gamma   90.00
#
_symmetry.space_group_name_H-M   'P 1'
#
loop_
_entity.id
_entity.type
_entity.pdbx_description
1 polymer ?
#
loop_
_entity_poly.entity_id
_entity_poly.type
_entity_poly.pdbx_seq_one_letter_code
_entity_poly.pdbx_strand_id
1 'polypeptide(L)'
;DRGIKAVSFDFGSSSPTLIIKTATGESRTPIGINTWSKSHGSFTNGLDRALSVPENPMVAASGAWTDENTFTVKTVLFQTPYYSTVTFKFEGDRVLIDSEHNVSFGPTKLGQLVGQARTTE
;
A
#
# COMPACT_ATOMS: atom_id res chain seq x y z
N ASP A 1 1.67 15.59 -1.15
CA ASP A 1 1.93 14.61 -2.23
C ASP A 1 2.71 13.44 -1.64
N ARG A 2 2.29 12.20 -1.91
CA ARG A 2 2.94 10.96 -1.42
C ARG A 2 4.04 10.45 -2.39
N GLY A 3 4.28 11.15 -3.49
CA GLY A 3 5.33 10.81 -4.46
C GLY A 3 5.03 9.58 -5.34
N ILE A 4 3.85 8.98 -5.17
CA ILE A 4 3.38 7.83 -5.96
C ILE A 4 3.08 8.29 -7.39
N LYS A 5 3.65 7.59 -8.37
CA LYS A 5 3.48 7.83 -9.80
C LYS A 5 2.70 6.73 -10.51
N ALA A 6 2.75 5.51 -9.99
CA ALA A 6 1.91 4.40 -10.44
C ALA A 6 1.72 3.39 -9.32
N VAL A 7 0.58 2.71 -9.36
CA VAL A 7 0.29 1.54 -8.54
C VAL A 7 -0.14 0.41 -9.47
N SER A 8 0.30 -0.81 -9.19
CA SER A 8 -0.14 -1.99 -9.91
C SER A 8 -0.18 -3.19 -8.96
N PHE A 9 -1.04 -4.15 -9.30
CA PHE A 9 -1.09 -5.44 -8.62
C PHE A 9 -0.72 -6.54 -9.61
N ASP A 10 0.18 -7.43 -9.20
CA ASP A 10 0.42 -8.69 -9.89
C ASP A 10 -0.25 -9.81 -9.07
N PHE A 11 -1.40 -10.27 -9.54
CA PHE A 11 -2.12 -11.41 -8.97
C PHE A 11 -1.82 -12.72 -9.70
N GLY A 12 -1.06 -12.69 -10.81
CA GLY A 12 -0.80 -13.86 -11.65
C GLY A 12 0.40 -14.69 -11.20
N SER A 13 1.28 -14.11 -10.38
CA SER A 13 2.38 -14.83 -9.74
C SER A 13 1.92 -15.72 -8.58
N SER A 14 2.78 -16.63 -8.12
CA SER A 14 2.50 -17.51 -6.98
C SER A 14 2.30 -16.76 -5.65
N SER A 15 2.69 -15.48 -5.59
CA SER A 15 2.48 -14.59 -4.44
C SER A 15 1.99 -13.22 -4.95
N PRO A 16 0.71 -12.87 -4.72
CA PRO A 16 0.18 -11.56 -5.07
C PRO A 16 1.09 -10.43 -4.59
N THR A 17 1.34 -9.45 -5.45
CA THR A 17 2.35 -8.41 -5.18
C THR A 17 1.79 -7.03 -5.50
N LEU A 18 1.91 -6.10 -4.56
CA LEU A 18 1.71 -4.66 -4.78
C LEU A 18 2.99 -4.03 -5.28
N ILE A 19 2.88 -3.32 -6.40
CA ILE A 19 3.97 -2.61 -7.03
C ILE A 19 3.68 -1.12 -6.93
N ILE A 20 4.58 -0.37 -6.29
CA ILE A 20 4.50 1.08 -6.17
C ILE A 20 5.69 1.68 -6.91
N LYS A 21 5.41 2.57 -7.87
CA LYS A 21 6.43 3.35 -8.55
C LYS A 21 6.41 4.78 -8.04
N THR A 22 7.58 5.29 -7.68
CA THR A 22 7.81 6.68 -7.30
C THR A 22 8.88 7.30 -8.19
N ALA A 23 9.26 8.56 -7.93
CA ALA A 23 10.40 9.18 -8.62
C ALA A 23 11.75 8.51 -8.27
N THR A 24 11.85 7.86 -7.11
CA THR A 24 13.12 7.27 -6.62
C THR A 24 13.27 5.80 -6.97
N GLY A 25 12.22 5.14 -7.48
CA GLY A 25 12.28 3.74 -7.90
C GLY A 25 10.95 3.01 -7.82
N GLU A 26 11.03 1.70 -8.03
CA GLU A 26 9.93 0.75 -7.88
C GLU A 26 10.13 -0.10 -6.62
N SER A 27 9.11 -0.22 -5.79
CA SER A 27 9.07 -1.16 -4.66
C SER A 27 8.04 -2.25 -4.91
N ARG A 28 8.39 -3.49 -4.58
CA ARG A 28 7.54 -4.67 -4.76
C ARG A 28 7.26 -5.30 -3.40
N THR A 29 6.00 -5.27 -3.00
CA THR A 29 5.53 -5.75 -1.69
C THR A 29 4.68 -6.99 -1.88
N PRO A 30 5.15 -8.18 -1.48
CA PRO A 30 4.31 -9.37 -1.41
C PRO A 30 3.13 -9.13 -0.47
N ILE A 31 1.93 -9.50 -0.90
CA ILE A 31 0.69 -9.41 -0.14
C ILE A 31 0.11 -10.81 0.00
N GLY A 32 -0.20 -11.21 1.23
CA GLY A 32 -0.97 -12.42 1.48
C GLY A 32 -2.46 -12.16 1.26
N ILE A 33 -3.14 -13.04 0.53
CA ILE A 33 -4.61 -13.05 0.45
C ILE A 33 -5.14 -13.95 1.56
N ASN A 34 -5.90 -13.38 2.50
CA ASN A 34 -6.33 -14.05 3.75
C ASN A 34 -5.19 -14.59 4.63
N THR A 35 -3.96 -14.13 4.39
CA THR A 35 -2.77 -14.45 5.17
C THR A 35 -1.84 -13.23 5.20
N TRP A 36 -0.77 -13.29 5.99
CA TRP A 36 0.23 -12.24 6.07
C TRP A 36 1.51 -12.65 5.34
N SER A 37 1.97 -11.82 4.42
CA SER A 37 3.28 -11.97 3.77
C SER A 37 4.27 -10.97 4.35
N LYS A 38 5.45 -11.44 4.79
CA LYS A 38 6.53 -10.60 5.32
C LYS A 38 7.56 -10.31 4.25
N SER A 39 8.11 -9.10 4.22
CA SER A 39 9.19 -8.75 3.29
C SER A 39 10.09 -7.62 3.80
N HIS A 40 11.32 -7.61 3.27
CA HIS A 40 12.20 -6.44 3.20
C HIS A 40 12.06 -5.80 1.81
N GLY A 41 12.10 -4.47 1.69
CA GLY A 41 11.92 -3.75 0.41
C GLY A 41 10.48 -3.31 0.09
N SER A 42 9.72 -2.92 1.12
CA SER A 42 8.26 -2.86 1.10
C SER A 42 7.66 -1.45 1.15
N PHE A 43 6.39 -1.36 0.80
CA PHE A 43 5.56 -0.17 0.88
C PHE A 43 5.09 0.10 2.32
N THR A 44 5.67 1.11 2.96
CA THR A 44 5.32 1.59 4.32
C THR A 44 4.23 2.65 4.33
N ASN A 45 3.85 3.17 3.16
CA ASN A 45 2.95 4.32 2.99
C ASN A 45 3.33 5.54 3.85
N GLY A 46 4.62 5.77 4.10
CA GLY A 46 5.12 6.89 4.89
C GLY A 46 5.27 6.64 6.40
N LEU A 47 4.86 5.46 6.89
CA LEU A 47 5.02 5.08 8.30
C LEU A 47 6.48 4.92 8.73
N ASP A 48 7.40 4.74 7.78
CA ASP A 48 8.86 4.76 7.99
C ASP A 48 9.36 6.08 8.59
N ARG A 49 8.56 7.15 8.52
CA ARG A 49 8.87 8.47 9.09
C ARG A 49 8.31 8.67 10.50
N ALA A 50 7.59 7.70 11.04
CA ALA A 50 7.04 7.79 12.40
C ALA A 50 8.14 7.62 13.46
N LEU A 51 7.89 8.16 14.66
CA LEU A 51 8.85 8.06 15.77
C LEU A 51 9.12 6.59 16.13
N SER A 52 10.39 6.29 16.40
CA SER A 52 10.85 4.97 16.84
C SER A 52 10.65 3.85 15.81
N VAL A 53 10.43 4.18 14.54
CA VAL A 53 10.50 3.21 13.45
C VAL A 53 11.97 3.04 13.02
N PRO A 54 12.51 1.81 12.95
CA PRO A 54 13.87 1.60 12.48
C PRO A 54 14.00 1.92 10.99
N GLU A 55 15.22 2.27 10.56
CA GLU A 55 15.52 2.33 9.13
C GLU A 55 15.29 0.97 8.47
N ASN A 56 14.64 0.96 7.31
CA ASN A 56 14.28 -0.26 6.56
C ASN A 56 13.47 -1.27 7.40
N PRO A 57 12.29 -0.88 7.93
CA PRO A 57 11.50 -1.76 8.78
C PRO A 57 11.03 -2.99 7.99
N MET A 58 10.97 -4.14 8.66
CA MET A 58 10.29 -5.30 8.10
C MET A 58 8.78 -5.03 8.06
N VAL A 59 8.15 -5.32 6.92
CA VAL A 59 6.72 -5.09 6.74
C VAL A 59 6.01 -6.42 6.57
N ALA A 60 4.85 -6.56 7.20
CA ALA A 60 3.88 -7.60 6.89
C ALA A 60 2.70 -6.96 6.15
N ALA A 61 2.29 -7.54 5.02
CA ALA A 61 1.14 -7.06 4.26
C ALA A 61 0.11 -8.17 4.02
N SER A 62 -1.16 -7.80 4.13
CA SER A 62 -2.30 -8.64 3.82
C SER A 62 -3.32 -7.85 3.01
N GLY A 63 -4.00 -8.52 2.09
CA GLY A 63 -4.96 -7.89 1.21
C GLY A 63 -6.19 -8.75 0.99
N ALA A 64 -7.32 -8.09 0.74
CA ALA A 64 -8.57 -8.75 0.41
C ALA A 64 -9.45 -7.81 -0.43
N TRP A 65 -10.27 -8.40 -1.30
CA TRP A 65 -11.42 -7.70 -1.85
C TRP A 65 -12.47 -7.52 -0.75
N THR A 66 -12.79 -6.27 -0.43
CA THR A 66 -13.78 -5.92 0.61
C THR A 66 -15.16 -5.62 0.03
N ASP A 67 -15.22 -5.39 -1.29
CA ASP A 67 -16.41 -5.43 -2.13
C ASP A 67 -15.99 -5.77 -3.58
N GLU A 68 -16.94 -5.77 -4.53
CA GLU A 68 -16.70 -6.14 -5.94
C GLU A 68 -15.63 -5.30 -6.64
N ASN A 69 -15.45 -4.04 -6.23
CA ASN A 69 -14.57 -3.07 -6.89
C ASN A 69 -13.54 -2.45 -5.93
N THR A 70 -13.39 -2.98 -4.71
CA THR A 70 -12.49 -2.42 -3.70
C THR A 70 -11.54 -3.47 -3.17
N PHE A 71 -10.26 -3.29 -3.47
CA PHE A 71 -9.19 -4.06 -2.87
C PHE A 71 -8.60 -3.29 -1.69
N THR A 72 -8.58 -3.89 -0.51
CA THR A 72 -8.01 -3.28 0.70
C THR A 72 -6.74 -4.00 1.09
N VAL A 73 -5.67 -3.23 1.33
CA VAL A 73 -4.38 -3.70 1.83
C VAL A 73 -4.15 -3.14 3.22
N LYS A 74 -3.72 -4.01 4.15
CA LYS A 74 -3.18 -3.60 5.44
C LYS A 74 -1.68 -3.86 5.46
N THR A 75 -0.90 -2.82 5.72
CA THR A 75 0.56 -2.92 5.93
C THR A 75 0.86 -2.69 7.40
N VAL A 76 1.69 -3.54 8.00
CA VAL A 76 2.07 -3.49 9.42
C VAL A 76 3.59 -3.47 9.50
N LEU A 77 4.15 -2.50 10.21
CA LEU A 77 5.58 -2.44 10.47
C LEU A 77 5.90 -3.33 11.68
N PHE A 78 6.61 -4.43 11.42
CA PHE A 78 6.88 -5.46 12.43
C PHE A 78 7.67 -4.88 13.61
N GLN A 79 7.37 -5.34 14.84
CA GLN A 79 7.95 -4.83 16.09
C GLN A 79 7.65 -3.36 16.42
N THR A 80 6.73 -2.72 15.67
CA THR A 80 6.22 -1.38 15.97
C THR A 80 4.71 -1.43 16.16
N PRO A 81 4.09 -0.42 16.79
CA PRO A 81 2.63 -0.33 16.88
C PRO A 81 1.98 0.20 15.59
N TYR A 82 2.74 0.47 14.52
CA TYR A 82 2.25 1.21 13.36
C TYR A 82 1.71 0.31 12.25
N TYR A 83 0.55 0.69 11.70
CA TYR A 83 -0.01 0.10 10.51
C TYR A 83 -0.78 1.11 9.67
N SER A 84 -0.86 0.84 8.36
CA SER A 84 -1.67 1.61 7.43
C SER A 84 -2.67 0.69 6.76
N THR A 85 -3.92 1.13 6.71
CA THR A 85 -4.93 0.57 5.81
C THR A 85 -4.95 1.42 4.54
N VAL A 86 -4.92 0.77 3.39
CA VAL A 86 -4.93 1.40 2.07
C VAL A 86 -6.02 0.75 1.23
N THR A 87 -6.96 1.57 0.76
CA THR A 87 -8.14 1.13 0.03
C THR A 87 -8.02 1.58 -1.42
N PHE A 88 -8.12 0.63 -2.34
CA PHE A 88 -8.07 0.86 -3.77
C PHE A 88 -9.46 0.59 -4.35
N LYS A 89 -10.23 1.65 -4.57
CA LYS A 89 -11.55 1.57 -5.19
C LYS A 89 -11.45 1.84 -6.68
N PHE A 90 -11.82 0.86 -7.50
CA PHE A 90 -11.76 0.93 -8.95
C PHE A 90 -13.10 1.45 -9.49
N GLU A 91 -13.04 2.49 -10.33
CA GLU A 91 -14.20 3.15 -10.94
C GLU A 91 -13.96 3.35 -12.44
N GLY A 92 -14.26 2.32 -13.24
CA GLY A 92 -13.98 2.32 -14.67
C GLY A 92 -12.47 2.35 -14.94
N ASP A 93 -11.99 3.43 -15.56
CA ASP A 93 -10.57 3.68 -15.81
C ASP A 93 -9.85 4.38 -14.64
N ARG A 94 -10.55 4.71 -13.55
CA ARG A 94 -9.98 5.38 -12.38
C ARG A 94 -9.75 4.44 -11.22
N VAL A 95 -8.79 4.81 -10.37
CA VAL A 95 -8.64 4.24 -9.04
C VAL A 95 -8.58 5.36 -8.00
N LEU A 96 -9.41 5.24 -6.96
CA LEU A 96 -9.35 6.09 -5.78
C LEU A 96 -8.55 5.36 -4.71
N ILE A 97 -7.52 6.04 -4.18
CA ILE A 97 -6.63 5.47 -3.17
C ILE A 97 -6.77 6.26 -1.87
N ASP A 98 -7.57 5.72 -0.98
CA ASP A 98 -7.70 6.20 0.38
C ASP A 98 -6.69 5.51 1.30
N SER A 99 -6.23 6.23 2.31
CA SER A 99 -5.25 5.67 3.25
C SER A 99 -5.43 6.25 4.62
N GLU A 100 -5.32 5.38 5.61
CA GLU A 100 -5.43 5.73 7.00
C GLU A 100 -4.34 5.02 7.81
N HIS A 101 -3.60 5.79 8.59
CA HIS A 101 -2.69 5.27 9.60
C HIS A 101 -3.46 4.98 10.88
N ASN A 102 -3.02 4.00 11.67
CA ASN A 102 -3.68 3.69 12.94
C ASN A 102 -3.55 4.81 13.98
N VAL A 103 -2.47 5.58 13.92
CA VAL A 103 -2.19 6.68 14.83
C VAL A 103 -1.33 7.71 14.12
N SER A 104 -1.56 8.98 14.43
CA SER A 104 -0.66 10.07 14.06
C SER A 104 -0.83 11.23 15.04
N PHE A 105 0.11 12.17 15.05
CA PHE A 105 -0.02 13.43 15.82
C PHE A 105 -0.98 14.44 15.16
N GLY A 106 -1.52 14.13 13.98
CA GLY A 106 -2.51 14.91 13.26
C GLY A 106 -3.65 14.02 12.74
N PRO A 107 -4.23 14.34 11.58
CA PRO A 107 -5.19 13.44 10.93
C PRO A 107 -4.57 12.09 10.59
N THR A 108 -5.25 11.01 10.95
CA THR A 108 -4.87 9.64 10.56
C THR A 108 -5.10 9.37 9.08
N LYS A 109 -6.11 10.03 8.49
CA LYS A 109 -6.45 9.96 7.08
C LYS A 109 -5.51 10.82 6.24
N LEU A 110 -4.95 10.22 5.20
CA LEU A 110 -4.13 10.91 4.22
C LEU A 110 -5.01 11.48 3.10
N GLY A 111 -4.49 12.49 2.39
CA GLY A 111 -5.13 12.97 1.18
C GLY A 111 -5.33 11.85 0.16
N GLN A 112 -6.56 11.73 -0.34
CA GLN A 112 -6.91 10.76 -1.38
C GLN A 112 -6.05 11.00 -2.62
N LEU A 113 -5.57 9.91 -3.22
CA LEU A 113 -4.96 9.96 -4.54
C LEU A 113 -5.96 9.44 -5.57
N VAL A 114 -5.95 10.06 -6.75
CA VAL A 114 -6.74 9.61 -7.89
C VAL A 114 -5.76 9.18 -8.98
N GLY A 115 -5.85 7.92 -9.39
CA GLY A 115 -5.10 7.36 -10.50
C GLY A 115 -5.99 7.21 -11.74
N GLN A 116 -5.36 7.28 -12.90
CA GLN A 116 -5.95 6.89 -14.18
C GLN A 116 -5.23 5.65 -14.70
N ALA A 117 -5.98 4.72 -15.28
CA ALA A 117 -5.45 3.54 -15.94
C ALA A 117 -4.53 3.98 -17.07
N ARG A 118 -3.41 3.29 -17.23
CA ARG A 118 -2.55 3.50 -18.39
C ARG A 118 -3.20 2.81 -19.58
N THR A 119 -3.59 3.59 -20.57
CA THR A 119 -3.82 3.06 -21.92
C THR A 119 -2.45 2.71 -22.50
N THR A 120 -2.16 1.42 -22.66
CA THR A 120 -1.11 0.98 -23.56
C THR A 120 -1.62 1.17 -24.99
N GLU A 121 -1.08 2.16 -25.70
CA GLU A 121 -1.00 2.15 -27.17
C GLU A 121 0.18 1.28 -27.62
#